data_AF-A0A085Z3C4-F1
#
_entry.id   AF-A0A085Z3C4-F1
#
_cell.length_a   1.000
_cell.length_b   1.000
_cell.length_c   1.000
_cell.angle_alpha   90.00
_cell.angle_beta   90.00
_cell.angle_gamma   90.00
#
_symmetry.space_group_name_H-M   'P 1'
#
loop_
_entity.id
_entity.type
_entity.pdbx_description
1 polymer ?
#
loop_
_entity_poly.entity_id
_entity_poly.type
_entity_poly.pdbx_seq_one_letter_code
_entity_poly.pdbx_strand_id
1 'polypeptide(L)'
;FTQVITIEDTTKPTWTTQAGSLDITIQCSDAAALTSAQANAPTATDNCDSDVTNIVKTSGVFVASESCGNSGTYTNTWTVKDKCGNTSDSFTQVITIEDTTKPTWTTQAGSLDITIQCSDAAGLTSAQANAPVATDNCDSDVTIEKTSGQFVASESCANAGTYTNSWTVKDACGNTSDSFTQVITIEDTTKPTWTTQAGSLDVTIQCSDAAALTSAQANAPTATDNCDSDVTNIVKTSGVFVASESCRNSGTYTNTWTVKDKCGNVSDSFTQVITIEDTTKPTWTTAPTALNITLQCSDTAGLTSAQANAPVATDNCDSDVTIEKTSGQFVASESCANAGTYTNSWVAKDNCGNITDAFTQVITIEDTTKPTFNG
;
A
#
# COMPACT_ATOMS: atom_id res chain seq x y z
N PHE A 1 87.25 -79.67 37.72
CA PHE A 1 86.49 -78.46 38.09
C PHE A 1 85.50 -78.18 36.99
N THR A 2 84.20 -78.20 37.31
CA THR A 2 83.15 -77.86 36.35
C THR A 2 82.78 -76.40 36.61
N GLN A 3 82.98 -75.53 35.62
CA GLN A 3 82.49 -74.15 35.68
C GLN A 3 81.05 -74.15 35.18
N VAL A 4 80.13 -73.70 36.03
CA VAL A 4 78.77 -73.37 35.60
C VAL A 4 78.77 -71.89 35.23
N ILE A 5 78.47 -71.59 33.97
CA ILE A 5 78.21 -70.23 33.49
C ILE A 5 76.70 -70.13 33.33
N THR A 6 76.07 -69.27 34.12
CA THR A 6 74.66 -68.91 33.95
C THR A 6 74.60 -67.70 33.04
N ILE A 7 73.84 -67.80 31.95
CA ILE A 7 73.48 -66.68 31.10
C ILE A 7 72.06 -66.28 31.51
N GLU A 8 71.88 -65.02 31.89
CA GLU A 8 70.60 -64.46 32.29
C GLU A 8 70.36 -63.19 31.49
N ASP A 9 69.15 -63.05 30.96
CA ASP A 9 68.71 -61.84 30.31
C ASP A 9 68.05 -60.91 31.34
N THR A 10 68.67 -59.75 31.54
CA THR A 10 68.21 -58.71 32.48
C THR A 10 67.88 -57.41 31.77
N THR A 11 67.96 -57.40 30.43
CA THR A 11 67.69 -56.23 29.61
C THR A 11 66.24 -56.25 29.17
N LYS A 12 65.61 -55.08 29.15
CA LYS A 12 64.22 -54.94 28.69
C LYS A 12 64.18 -54.74 27.17
N PRO A 13 63.10 -55.16 26.49
CA PRO A 13 62.87 -54.78 25.11
C PRO A 13 62.83 -53.26 24.93
N THR A 14 63.29 -52.81 23.76
CA THR A 14 63.33 -51.39 23.38
C THR A 14 62.46 -51.14 22.15
N TRP A 15 61.68 -50.06 22.16
CA TRP A 15 60.86 -49.66 21.01
C TRP A 15 61.76 -49.16 19.88
N THR A 16 61.58 -49.71 18.68
CA THR A 16 62.22 -49.21 17.46
C THR A 16 61.38 -48.15 16.77
N THR A 17 60.06 -48.16 16.99
CA THR A 17 59.17 -47.07 16.57
C THR A 17 59.52 -45.81 17.37
N GLN A 18 59.72 -44.70 16.66
CA GLN A 18 60.04 -43.41 17.28
C GLN A 18 58.86 -42.92 18.13
N ALA A 19 59.14 -42.44 19.34
CA ALA A 19 58.11 -41.83 20.20
C ALA A 19 57.39 -40.68 19.48
N GLY A 20 56.06 -40.65 19.58
CA GLY A 20 55.19 -39.66 18.91
C GLY A 20 55.01 -39.86 17.40
N SER A 21 55.72 -40.79 16.76
CA SER A 21 55.58 -41.01 15.30
C SER A 21 54.23 -41.62 14.88
N LEU A 22 53.48 -42.16 15.83
CA LEU A 22 52.13 -42.67 15.60
C LEU A 22 51.03 -41.66 15.95
N ASP A 23 51.39 -40.50 16.52
CA ASP A 23 50.43 -39.46 16.89
C ASP A 23 49.86 -38.80 15.62
N ILE A 24 48.56 -38.51 15.63
CA ILE A 24 47.86 -37.99 14.46
C ILE A 24 46.66 -37.16 14.88
N THR A 25 46.40 -36.08 14.13
CA THR A 25 45.17 -35.28 14.23
C THR A 25 44.23 -35.63 13.08
N ILE A 26 42.96 -35.84 13.40
CA ILE A 26 41.94 -36.33 12.47
C ILE A 26 40.66 -35.50 12.64
N GLN A 27 39.94 -35.25 11.55
CA GLN A 27 38.61 -34.64 11.62
C GLN A 27 37.61 -35.57 12.30
N CYS A 28 36.78 -35.03 13.18
CA CYS A 28 35.68 -35.72 13.86
C CYS A 28 34.76 -36.53 12.94
N SER A 29 34.56 -36.10 11.69
CA SER A 29 33.74 -36.80 10.70
C SER A 29 34.46 -37.93 9.97
N ASP A 30 35.79 -38.07 10.11
CA ASP A 30 36.59 -39.07 9.42
C ASP A 30 36.77 -40.37 10.25
N ALA A 31 35.69 -41.15 10.29
CA ALA A 31 35.68 -42.45 10.97
C ALA A 31 36.69 -43.45 10.37
N ALA A 32 37.03 -43.32 9.08
CA ALA A 32 37.97 -44.22 8.41
C ALA A 32 39.41 -43.92 8.83
N ALA A 33 39.79 -42.65 8.93
CA ALA A 33 41.08 -42.26 9.47
C ALA A 33 41.21 -42.64 10.94
N LEU A 34 40.17 -42.46 11.77
CA LEU A 34 40.20 -42.91 13.16
C LEU A 34 40.41 -44.43 13.27
N THR A 35 39.69 -45.20 12.46
CA THR A 35 39.86 -46.67 12.40
C THR A 35 41.29 -47.04 12.01
N SER A 36 41.86 -46.36 11.02
CA SER A 36 43.22 -46.59 10.54
C SER A 36 44.27 -46.23 11.61
N ALA A 37 44.11 -45.10 12.28
CA ALA A 37 45.00 -44.67 13.35
C ALA A 37 44.96 -45.61 14.56
N GLN A 38 43.78 -46.13 14.90
CA GLN A 38 43.60 -47.13 15.95
C GLN A 38 44.23 -48.49 15.61
N ALA A 39 44.38 -48.81 14.32
CA ALA A 39 45.01 -50.04 13.87
C ALA A 39 46.55 -49.98 13.86
N ASN A 40 47.15 -48.80 13.89
CA ASN A 40 48.61 -48.64 13.96
C ASN A 40 49.16 -49.25 15.26
N ALA A 41 50.35 -49.85 15.16
CA ALA A 41 51.05 -50.46 16.28
C ALA A 41 52.55 -50.15 16.22
N PRO A 42 53.21 -49.91 17.37
CA PRO A 42 54.65 -49.77 17.42
C PRO A 42 55.33 -51.13 17.23
N THR A 43 56.64 -51.10 17.00
CA THR A 43 57.51 -52.27 16.91
C THR A 43 58.63 -52.14 17.94
N ALA A 44 59.12 -53.28 18.42
CA ALA A 44 60.17 -53.36 19.43
C ALA A 44 61.22 -54.42 19.05
N THR A 45 62.39 -54.30 19.65
CA THR A 45 63.50 -55.25 19.52
C THR A 45 64.14 -55.53 20.87
N ASP A 46 64.71 -56.71 21.00
CA ASP A 46 65.48 -57.13 22.15
C ASP A 46 66.80 -57.79 21.68
N ASN A 47 67.85 -57.69 22.48
CA ASN A 47 69.18 -58.21 22.18
C ASN A 47 69.30 -59.73 22.44
N CYS A 48 68.46 -60.27 23.31
CA CYS A 48 68.46 -61.66 23.75
C CYS A 48 67.20 -62.42 23.30
N ASP A 49 66.14 -61.71 22.89
CA ASP A 49 64.94 -62.26 22.28
C ASP A 49 64.76 -61.81 20.83
N SER A 50 64.81 -62.77 19.91
CA SER A 50 64.58 -62.54 18.47
C SER A 50 63.09 -62.42 18.11
N ASP A 51 62.18 -62.72 19.03
CA ASP A 51 60.73 -62.74 18.81
C ASP A 51 60.01 -61.81 19.81
N VAL A 52 59.97 -60.52 19.48
CA VAL A 52 59.37 -59.45 20.32
C VAL A 52 57.99 -59.06 19.77
N THR A 53 57.15 -60.05 19.45
CA THR A 53 55.83 -59.81 18.83
C THR A 53 54.67 -59.80 19.81
N ASN A 54 54.88 -60.17 21.08
CA ASN A 54 53.84 -60.20 22.11
C ASN A 54 53.54 -58.80 22.68
N ILE A 55 53.26 -57.86 21.78
CA ILE A 55 52.94 -56.47 22.08
C ILE A 55 51.48 -56.42 22.56
N VAL A 56 51.28 -55.94 23.79
CA VAL A 56 49.96 -55.78 24.40
C VAL A 56 49.52 -54.32 24.25
N LYS A 57 48.40 -54.10 23.55
CA LYS A 57 47.74 -52.80 23.43
C LYS A 57 46.69 -52.63 24.53
N THR A 58 46.72 -51.48 25.19
CA THR A 58 45.62 -50.95 26.01
C THR A 58 45.03 -49.75 25.27
N SER A 59 43.81 -49.88 24.75
CA SER A 59 43.13 -48.79 24.06
C SER A 59 42.58 -47.76 25.06
N GLY A 60 42.84 -46.48 24.82
CA GLY A 60 42.26 -45.40 25.61
C GLY A 60 40.77 -45.20 25.31
N VAL A 61 40.03 -44.67 26.28
CA VAL A 61 38.70 -44.10 26.04
C VAL A 61 38.82 -42.72 25.42
N PHE A 62 37.78 -42.27 24.72
CA PHE A 62 37.73 -40.89 24.23
C PHE A 62 37.65 -39.92 25.41
N VAL A 63 38.51 -38.90 25.40
CA VAL A 63 38.48 -37.79 26.35
C VAL A 63 38.17 -36.53 25.57
N ALA A 64 36.95 -36.02 25.72
CA ALA A 64 36.51 -34.80 25.05
C ALA A 64 37.32 -33.58 25.51
N SER A 65 37.52 -32.63 24.60
CA SER A 65 38.09 -31.33 24.92
C SER A 65 37.11 -30.52 25.77
N GLU A 66 37.63 -29.74 26.74
CA GLU A 66 36.80 -28.84 27.56
C GLU A 66 36.10 -27.77 26.72
N SER A 67 36.68 -27.38 25.58
CA SER A 67 36.18 -26.27 24.75
C SER A 67 35.26 -26.69 23.60
N CYS A 68 35.19 -27.99 23.29
CA CYS A 68 34.56 -28.50 22.06
C CYS A 68 34.29 -30.01 22.26
N GLY A 69 33.04 -30.36 22.57
CA GLY A 69 32.66 -31.70 23.06
C GLY A 69 32.76 -32.83 22.02
N ASN A 70 32.80 -32.47 20.74
CA ASN A 70 33.01 -33.33 19.58
C ASN A 70 34.50 -33.38 19.13
N SER A 71 35.40 -32.66 19.81
CA SER A 71 36.86 -32.82 19.70
C SER A 71 37.43 -33.43 20.98
N GLY A 72 38.63 -33.98 20.92
CA GLY A 72 39.23 -34.64 22.07
C GLY A 72 40.40 -35.54 21.68
N THR A 73 40.74 -36.49 22.55
CA THR A 73 41.85 -37.42 22.30
C THR A 73 41.53 -38.86 22.67
N TYR A 74 42.16 -39.80 21.97
CA TYR A 74 42.36 -41.17 22.43
C TYR A 74 43.84 -41.37 22.75
N THR A 75 44.15 -41.94 23.91
CA THR A 75 45.53 -42.28 24.29
C THR A 75 45.68 -43.79 24.37
N ASN A 76 46.33 -44.39 23.37
CA ASN A 76 46.63 -45.80 23.34
C ASN A 76 48.01 -46.06 23.94
N THR A 77 48.15 -47.18 24.65
CA THR A 77 49.39 -47.54 25.34
C THR A 77 49.80 -48.97 24.98
N TRP A 78 51.10 -49.19 24.75
CA TRP A 78 51.65 -50.52 24.51
C TRP A 78 52.75 -50.89 25.50
N THR A 79 52.77 -52.15 25.88
CA THR A 79 53.86 -52.79 26.61
C THR A 79 54.22 -54.11 25.94
N VAL A 80 55.48 -54.52 26.02
CA VAL A 80 55.93 -55.82 25.52
C VAL A 80 56.84 -56.48 26.54
N LYS A 81 56.80 -57.81 26.60
CA LYS A 81 57.69 -58.63 27.42
C LYS A 81 58.54 -59.53 26.55
N ASP A 82 59.80 -59.68 26.88
CA ASP A 82 60.64 -60.74 26.33
C ASP A 82 60.28 -62.12 26.94
N LYS A 83 60.91 -63.18 26.41
CA LYS A 83 60.78 -64.55 26.92
C LYS A 83 61.24 -64.77 28.37
N CYS A 84 62.12 -63.93 28.89
CA CYS A 84 62.61 -63.99 30.27
C CYS A 84 61.71 -63.22 31.26
N GLY A 85 60.75 -62.46 30.73
CA GLY A 85 59.74 -61.72 31.48
C GLY A 85 60.09 -60.25 31.74
N ASN A 86 61.20 -59.72 31.20
CA ASN A 86 61.50 -58.29 31.35
C ASN A 86 60.50 -57.48 30.52
N THR A 87 60.01 -56.36 31.08
CA THR A 87 58.94 -55.56 30.48
C THR A 87 59.51 -54.25 29.95
N SER A 88 59.13 -53.86 28.73
CA SER A 88 59.50 -52.58 28.12
C SER A 88 59.00 -51.38 28.92
N ASP A 89 59.55 -50.20 28.63
CA ASP A 89 58.84 -48.96 28.96
C ASP A 89 57.52 -48.87 28.17
N SER A 90 56.62 -48.02 28.63
CA SER A 90 55.34 -47.77 27.96
C SER A 90 55.54 -46.97 26.66
N PHE A 91 55.02 -47.45 25.53
CA PHE A 91 54.88 -46.64 24.32
C PHE A 91 53.47 -46.04 24.28
N THR A 92 53.35 -44.77 23.89
CA THR A 92 52.06 -44.07 23.80
C THR A 92 51.81 -43.54 22.40
N GLN A 93 50.54 -43.57 21.99
CA GLN A 93 50.03 -42.89 20.81
C GLN A 93 48.87 -42.00 21.26
N VAL A 94 48.87 -40.76 20.82
CA VAL A 94 47.78 -39.82 20.98
C VAL A 94 47.11 -39.60 19.62
N ILE A 95 45.84 -39.96 19.52
CA ILE A 95 44.99 -39.64 18.37
C ILE A 95 44.14 -38.45 18.76
N THR A 96 44.39 -37.29 18.16
CA THR A 96 43.63 -36.07 18.37
C THR A 96 42.47 -36.01 17.39
N ILE A 97 41.27 -35.79 17.90
CA ILE A 97 40.07 -35.50 17.12
C ILE A 97 39.83 -34.00 17.18
N GLU A 98 39.74 -33.36 16.02
CA GLU A 98 39.44 -31.93 15.89
C GLU A 98 38.26 -31.70 14.96
N ASP A 99 37.54 -30.61 15.20
CA ASP A 99 36.53 -30.07 14.31
C ASP A 99 36.99 -28.71 13.79
N THR A 100 37.33 -28.67 12.50
CA THR A 100 37.72 -27.43 11.82
C THR A 100 36.78 -27.10 10.66
N THR A 101 35.66 -27.81 10.54
CA THR A 101 34.73 -27.63 9.42
C THR A 101 33.63 -26.67 9.85
N LYS A 102 33.31 -25.67 9.02
CA LYS A 102 32.21 -24.77 9.33
C LYS A 102 30.86 -25.45 9.01
N PRO A 103 29.79 -25.13 9.76
CA PRO A 103 28.45 -25.56 9.40
C PRO A 103 28.03 -25.05 8.01
N THR A 104 27.11 -25.78 7.38
CA THR A 104 26.60 -25.47 6.03
C THR A 104 25.08 -25.27 6.05
N TRP A 105 24.59 -24.28 5.30
CA TRP A 105 23.16 -24.06 5.13
C TRP A 105 22.56 -25.14 4.24
N THR A 106 21.47 -25.76 4.69
CA THR A 106 20.66 -26.67 3.88
C THR A 106 19.47 -25.96 3.23
N THR A 107 19.06 -24.82 3.79
CA THR A 107 18.14 -23.90 3.11
C THR A 107 18.80 -23.31 1.87
N GLN A 108 18.09 -23.36 0.74
CA GLN A 108 18.55 -22.79 -0.52
C GLN A 108 18.62 -21.25 -0.43
N ALA A 109 19.71 -20.67 -0.93
CA ALA A 109 19.86 -19.21 -1.01
C ALA A 109 18.69 -18.57 -1.79
N GLY A 110 18.12 -17.50 -1.23
CA GLY A 110 16.97 -16.77 -1.79
C GLY A 110 15.61 -17.48 -1.64
N SER A 111 15.53 -18.70 -1.12
CA SER A 111 14.25 -19.40 -0.98
C SER A 111 13.33 -18.81 0.10
N LEU A 112 13.87 -17.94 0.96
CA LEU A 112 13.13 -17.22 1.99
C LEU A 112 12.74 -15.80 1.57
N ASP A 113 13.21 -15.34 0.39
CA ASP A 113 12.89 -14.02 -0.14
C ASP A 113 11.42 -13.97 -0.54
N ILE A 114 10.77 -12.85 -0.25
CA ILE A 114 9.34 -12.67 -0.50
C ILE A 114 9.01 -11.22 -0.80
N THR A 115 7.99 -11.00 -1.62
CA THR A 115 7.39 -9.70 -1.85
C THR A 115 5.98 -9.69 -1.26
N ILE A 116 5.65 -8.66 -0.48
CA ILE A 116 4.36 -8.50 0.18
C ILE A 116 3.86 -7.07 0.01
N GLN A 117 2.53 -6.92 -0.04
CA GLN A 117 1.91 -5.59 -0.03
C GLN A 117 2.16 -4.90 1.31
N CYS A 118 2.32 -3.59 1.30
CA CYS A 118 2.63 -2.84 2.52
C CYS A 118 1.52 -2.93 3.59
N SER A 119 0.28 -3.17 3.18
CA SER A 119 -0.85 -3.38 4.10
C SER A 119 -0.88 -4.78 4.73
N ASP A 120 -0.02 -5.71 4.31
CA ASP A 120 0.02 -7.09 4.81
C ASP A 120 0.95 -7.25 6.02
N ALA A 121 0.52 -6.68 7.16
CA ALA A 121 1.25 -6.80 8.42
C ALA A 121 1.40 -8.25 8.91
N ALA A 122 0.43 -9.12 8.59
CA ALA A 122 0.47 -10.53 8.95
C ALA A 122 1.53 -11.27 8.13
N GLY A 123 1.56 -11.05 6.81
CA GLY A 123 2.59 -11.56 5.91
C GLY A 123 3.99 -11.10 6.31
N LEU A 124 4.17 -9.83 6.69
CA LEU A 124 5.46 -9.34 7.21
C LEU A 124 5.87 -10.09 8.49
N THR A 125 4.94 -10.28 9.42
CA THR A 125 5.20 -11.02 10.67
C THR A 125 5.62 -12.46 10.38
N SER A 126 4.91 -13.15 9.49
CA SER A 126 5.24 -14.52 9.06
C SER A 126 6.59 -14.59 8.35
N ALA A 127 6.88 -13.67 7.44
CA ALA A 127 8.14 -13.61 6.71
C ALA A 127 9.34 -13.38 7.65
N GLN A 128 9.16 -12.52 8.67
CA GLN A 128 10.17 -12.26 9.70
C GLN A 128 10.40 -13.45 10.65
N ALA A 129 9.40 -14.32 10.82
CA ALA A 129 9.51 -15.52 11.64
C ALA A 129 10.19 -16.70 10.92
N ASN A 130 10.25 -16.68 9.59
CA ASN A 130 10.98 -17.70 8.83
C ASN A 130 12.47 -17.68 9.17
N ALA A 131 13.07 -18.87 9.28
CA ALA A 131 14.48 -19.04 9.56
C ALA A 131 15.07 -20.11 8.64
N PRO A 132 16.33 -19.95 8.20
CA PRO A 132 17.06 -20.99 7.49
C PRO A 132 17.45 -22.13 8.45
N VAL A 133 17.78 -23.27 7.88
CA VAL A 133 18.31 -24.45 8.57
C VAL A 133 19.72 -24.75 8.09
N ALA A 134 20.54 -25.26 9.01
CA ALA A 134 21.93 -25.62 8.77
C ALA A 134 22.25 -26.97 9.40
N THR A 135 23.35 -27.56 8.94
CA THR A 135 23.89 -28.82 9.45
C THR A 135 25.40 -28.73 9.54
N ASP A 136 25.98 -29.46 10.49
CA ASP A 136 27.41 -29.66 10.60
C ASP A 136 27.76 -31.16 10.56
N ASN A 137 28.97 -31.49 10.12
CA ASN A 137 29.42 -32.88 9.97
C ASN A 137 29.86 -33.51 11.29
N CYS A 138 30.08 -32.71 12.32
CA CYS A 138 30.58 -33.11 13.63
C CYS A 138 29.71 -32.63 14.80
N ASP A 139 28.83 -31.66 14.56
CA ASP A 139 27.87 -31.16 15.52
C ASP A 139 26.43 -31.33 15.03
N SER A 140 25.62 -32.06 15.80
CA SER A 140 24.20 -32.24 15.51
C SER A 140 23.31 -31.09 16.00
N ASP A 141 23.82 -30.22 16.87
CA ASP A 141 23.07 -29.13 17.52
C ASP A 141 23.76 -27.77 17.32
N VAL A 142 23.79 -27.33 16.06
CA VAL A 142 24.37 -26.05 15.69
C VAL A 142 23.51 -24.86 16.16
N THR A 143 24.16 -23.77 16.57
CA THR A 143 23.47 -22.56 17.03
C THR A 143 23.32 -21.55 15.90
N ILE A 144 22.07 -21.25 15.52
CA ILE A 144 21.74 -20.24 14.50
C ILE A 144 21.40 -18.90 15.18
N GLU A 145 22.08 -17.83 14.76
CA GLU A 145 21.85 -16.47 15.23
C GLU A 145 21.27 -15.60 14.11
N LYS A 146 20.18 -14.87 14.39
CA LYS A 146 19.55 -13.92 13.47
C LYS A 146 19.96 -12.49 13.80
N THR A 147 20.37 -11.75 12.77
CA THR A 147 20.44 -10.28 12.79
C THR A 147 19.31 -9.72 11.94
N SER A 148 18.37 -9.02 12.58
CA SER A 148 17.22 -8.41 11.89
C SER A 148 17.61 -7.09 11.22
N GLY A 149 17.26 -6.94 9.94
CA GLY A 149 17.44 -5.69 9.21
C GLY A 149 16.42 -4.64 9.62
N GLN A 150 16.80 -3.37 9.53
CA GLN A 150 15.86 -2.25 9.59
C GLN A 150 15.15 -2.09 8.24
N PHE A 151 13.99 -1.43 8.25
CA PHE A 151 13.31 -1.06 7.01
C PHE A 151 14.11 -0.02 6.24
N VAL A 152 14.34 -0.26 4.96
CA VAL A 152 14.95 0.69 4.03
C VAL A 152 13.92 1.03 2.96
N ALA A 153 13.39 2.25 3.02
CA ALA A 153 12.40 2.74 2.07
C ALA A 153 12.99 2.85 0.65
N SER A 154 12.15 2.62 -0.36
CA SER A 154 12.49 2.89 -1.76
C SER A 154 12.58 4.40 -2.01
N GLU A 155 13.50 4.83 -2.88
CA GLU A 155 13.60 6.23 -3.30
C GLU A 155 12.32 6.75 -3.96
N SER A 156 11.60 5.88 -4.67
CA SER A 156 10.40 6.26 -5.44
C SER A 156 9.10 6.19 -4.65
N CYS A 157 9.10 5.54 -3.48
CA CYS A 157 7.89 5.25 -2.71
C CYS A 157 8.27 4.99 -1.26
N ALA A 158 7.99 5.96 -0.38
CA ALA A 158 8.37 5.88 1.03
C ALA A 158 7.67 4.74 1.80
N ASN A 159 6.54 4.24 1.27
CA ASN A 159 5.74 3.16 1.86
C ASN A 159 6.12 1.77 1.29
N ALA A 160 7.04 1.71 0.33
CA ALA A 160 7.65 0.49 -0.19
C ALA A 160 9.14 0.48 0.16
N GLY A 161 9.77 -0.69 0.11
CA GLY A 161 11.15 -0.83 0.51
C GLY A 161 11.52 -2.27 0.83
N THR A 162 12.54 -2.46 1.64
CA THR A 162 13.02 -3.81 1.99
C THR A 162 13.41 -3.93 3.46
N TYR A 163 13.30 -5.14 3.98
CA TYR A 163 14.05 -5.59 5.14
C TYR A 163 15.08 -6.62 4.67
N THR A 164 16.32 -6.51 5.13
CA THR A 164 17.36 -7.52 4.86
C THR A 164 17.80 -8.17 6.16
N ASN A 165 17.36 -9.40 6.40
CA ASN A 165 17.77 -10.20 7.55
C ASN A 165 18.99 -11.03 7.18
N SER A 166 19.88 -11.25 8.14
CA SER A 166 21.03 -12.14 7.97
C SER A 166 21.14 -13.14 9.11
N TRP A 167 21.64 -14.33 8.81
CA TRP A 167 21.94 -15.36 9.81
C TRP A 167 23.39 -15.80 9.72
N THR A 168 23.93 -16.19 10.85
CA THR A 168 25.18 -16.93 10.99
C THR A 168 24.90 -18.18 11.82
N VAL A 169 25.56 -19.29 11.52
CA VAL A 169 25.48 -20.50 12.34
C VAL A 169 26.87 -20.87 12.86
N LYS A 170 26.91 -21.33 14.11
CA LYS A 170 28.13 -21.72 14.81
C LYS A 170 27.97 -23.13 15.39
N ASP A 171 29.00 -23.96 15.25
CA ASP A 171 29.07 -25.27 15.91
C ASP A 171 29.62 -25.18 17.35
N ALA A 172 29.65 -26.31 18.04
CA ALA A 172 30.19 -26.46 19.39
C ALA A 172 31.68 -26.09 19.53
N CYS A 173 32.43 -26.00 18.43
CA CYS A 173 33.88 -25.71 18.41
C CYS A 173 34.20 -24.28 18.02
N GLY A 174 33.16 -23.51 17.67
CA GLY A 174 33.27 -22.12 17.30
C GLY A 174 33.48 -21.87 15.81
N ASN A 175 33.47 -22.89 14.94
CA ASN A 175 33.52 -22.64 13.51
C ASN A 175 32.20 -21.99 13.08
N THR A 176 32.31 -20.94 12.25
CA THR A 176 31.17 -20.09 11.87
C THR A 176 30.96 -20.16 10.36
N SER A 177 29.70 -20.30 9.94
CA SER A 177 29.33 -20.33 8.52
C SER A 177 29.49 -18.99 7.81
N ASP A 178 29.36 -19.02 6.48
CA ASP A 178 29.07 -17.82 5.70
C ASP A 178 27.65 -17.32 6.02
N SER A 179 27.40 -16.02 5.84
CA SER A 179 26.09 -15.45 6.14
C SER A 179 25.01 -15.92 5.16
N PHE A 180 23.85 -16.33 5.69
CA PHE A 180 22.63 -16.50 4.90
C PHE A 180 21.84 -15.19 4.94
N THR A 181 21.23 -14.80 3.82
CA THR A 181 20.43 -13.57 3.73
C THR A 181 19.00 -13.86 3.28
N GLN A 182 18.07 -13.06 3.78
CA GLN A 182 16.68 -13.00 3.34
C GLN A 182 16.34 -11.55 3.06
N VAL A 183 15.73 -11.32 1.90
CA VAL A 183 15.17 -10.03 1.51
C VAL A 183 13.65 -10.11 1.52
N ILE A 184 13.02 -9.32 2.39
CA ILE A 184 11.56 -9.12 2.41
C ILE A 184 11.30 -7.79 1.70
N THR A 185 10.69 -7.84 0.53
CA THR A 185 10.32 -6.67 -0.26
C THR A 185 8.91 -6.24 0.10
N ILE A 186 8.75 -4.98 0.47
CA ILE A 186 7.47 -4.32 0.68
C ILE A 186 7.16 -3.52 -0.58
N GLU A 187 5.99 -3.74 -1.17
CA GLU A 187 5.52 -2.98 -2.33
C GLU A 187 4.14 -2.36 -2.07
N ASP A 188 3.82 -1.31 -2.82
CA ASP A 188 2.49 -0.73 -2.86
C ASP A 188 2.01 -0.71 -4.31
N THR A 189 1.04 -1.57 -4.61
CA THR A 189 0.43 -1.69 -5.94
C THR A 189 -1.06 -1.37 -5.92
N THR A 190 -1.58 -0.96 -4.75
CA THR A 190 -3.01 -0.72 -4.58
C THR A 190 -3.29 0.73 -4.85
N LYS A 191 -4.33 1.03 -5.64
CA LYS A 191 -4.74 2.41 -5.90
C LYS A 191 -5.57 2.97 -4.75
N PRO A 192 -5.55 4.30 -4.53
CA PRO A 192 -6.45 4.94 -3.61
C PRO A 192 -7.93 4.72 -3.96
N THR A 193 -8.77 4.71 -2.92
CA THR A 193 -10.22 4.52 -3.02
C THR A 193 -10.96 5.74 -2.48
N TRP A 194 -12.01 6.16 -3.17
CA TRP A 194 -12.85 7.28 -2.72
C TRP A 194 -13.70 6.85 -1.52
N THR A 195 -13.64 7.62 -0.44
CA THR A 195 -14.52 7.44 0.73
C THR A 195 -15.78 8.28 0.62
N THR A 196 -15.75 9.34 -0.19
CA THR A 196 -16.96 10.06 -0.59
C THR A 196 -17.82 9.16 -1.48
N GLN A 197 -19.10 9.05 -1.15
CA GLN A 197 -20.05 8.24 -1.90
C GLN A 197 -20.28 8.83 -3.30
N ALA A 198 -20.33 7.97 -4.32
CA ALA A 198 -20.63 8.40 -5.69
C ALA A 198 -21.99 9.13 -5.75
N GLY A 199 -22.00 10.29 -6.42
CA GLY A 199 -23.19 11.15 -6.56
C GLY A 199 -23.56 11.97 -5.32
N SER A 200 -22.89 11.81 -4.17
CA SER A 200 -23.23 12.57 -2.96
C SER A 200 -22.88 14.06 -3.03
N LEU A 201 -22.06 14.45 -4.01
CA LEU A 201 -21.71 15.85 -4.26
C LEU A 201 -22.57 16.50 -5.35
N ASP A 202 -23.44 15.73 -6.01
CA ASP A 202 -24.32 16.23 -7.05
C ASP A 202 -25.40 17.15 -6.45
N VAL A 203 -25.72 18.23 -7.15
CA VAL A 203 -26.65 19.25 -6.64
C VAL A 203 -27.34 19.99 -7.78
N THR A 204 -28.60 20.37 -7.57
CA THR A 204 -29.35 21.26 -8.44
C THR A 204 -29.45 22.65 -7.81
N ILE A 205 -29.17 23.68 -8.59
CA ILE A 205 -29.03 25.08 -8.15
C ILE A 205 -29.83 25.98 -9.09
N GLN A 206 -30.53 26.97 -8.54
CA GLN A 206 -31.18 28.00 -9.35
C GLN A 206 -30.13 28.86 -10.07
N CYS A 207 -30.32 29.14 -11.35
CA CYS A 207 -29.43 29.95 -12.19
C CYS A 207 -29.00 31.31 -11.60
N SER A 208 -29.85 31.95 -10.79
CA SER A 208 -29.53 33.22 -10.13
C SER A 208 -28.67 33.06 -8.86
N ASP A 209 -28.48 31.85 -8.35
CA ASP A 209 -27.75 31.59 -7.10
C ASP A 209 -26.26 31.32 -7.34
N ALA A 210 -25.53 32.40 -7.64
CA ALA A 210 -24.09 32.35 -7.85
C ALA A 210 -23.31 31.90 -6.58
N ALA A 211 -23.87 32.14 -5.39
CA ALA A 211 -23.24 31.74 -4.13
C ALA A 211 -23.30 30.22 -3.95
N ALA A 212 -24.47 29.60 -4.19
CA ALA A 212 -24.61 28.15 -4.18
C ALA A 212 -23.73 27.48 -5.24
N LEU A 213 -23.64 28.04 -6.45
CA LEU A 213 -22.72 27.52 -7.47
C LEU A 213 -21.26 27.57 -7.00
N THR A 214 -20.84 28.67 -6.40
CA THR A 214 -19.48 28.82 -5.83
C THR A 214 -19.22 27.78 -4.75
N SER A 215 -20.17 27.58 -3.83
CA SER A 215 -20.08 26.56 -2.78
C SER A 215 -20.02 25.14 -3.34
N ALA A 216 -20.87 24.80 -4.31
CA ALA A 216 -20.89 23.49 -4.94
C ALA A 216 -19.59 23.19 -5.70
N GLN A 217 -19.00 24.20 -6.35
CA GLN A 217 -17.70 24.09 -7.02
C GLN A 217 -16.53 23.95 -6.04
N ALA A 218 -16.66 24.43 -4.81
CA ALA A 218 -15.64 24.30 -3.77
C ALA A 218 -15.67 22.94 -3.06
N ASN A 219 -16.77 22.18 -3.15
CA ASN A 219 -16.84 20.83 -2.61
C ASN A 219 -15.80 19.92 -3.29
N ALA A 220 -15.20 19.04 -2.50
CA ALA A 220 -14.21 18.07 -2.96
C ALA A 220 -14.49 16.71 -2.33
N PRO A 221 -14.28 15.61 -3.06
CA PRO A 221 -14.33 14.27 -2.49
C PRO A 221 -13.10 14.02 -1.60
N THR A 222 -13.18 12.97 -0.79
CA THR A 222 -12.09 12.44 0.03
C THR A 222 -11.77 11.01 -0.39
N ALA A 223 -10.51 10.62 -0.24
CA ALA A 223 -10.01 9.29 -0.56
C ALA A 223 -9.14 8.73 0.58
N THR A 224 -8.94 7.42 0.56
CA THR A 224 -8.06 6.68 1.48
C THR A 224 -7.28 5.63 0.72
N ASP A 225 -6.15 5.25 1.28
CA ASP A 225 -5.30 4.21 0.75
C ASP A 225 -4.82 3.29 1.89
N ASN A 226 -4.60 2.01 1.60
CA ASN A 226 -4.16 1.03 2.58
C ASN A 226 -2.66 1.13 2.91
N CYS A 227 -1.91 1.82 2.06
CA CYS A 227 -0.47 1.99 2.13
C CYS A 227 -0.04 3.44 2.34
N ASP A 228 -0.86 4.40 1.92
CA ASP A 228 -0.62 5.82 2.13
C ASP A 228 -1.62 6.45 3.11
N SER A 229 -1.10 6.92 4.25
CA SER A 229 -1.89 7.65 5.24
C SER A 229 -2.21 9.09 4.84
N ASP A 230 -1.55 9.62 3.80
CA ASP A 230 -1.73 11.00 3.32
C ASP A 230 -2.18 11.01 1.84
N VAL A 231 -3.47 10.86 1.63
CA VAL A 231 -4.10 10.85 0.30
C VAL A 231 -4.71 12.23 -0.03
N THR A 232 -3.92 13.29 0.17
CA THR A 232 -4.39 14.68 0.01
C THR A 232 -4.13 15.29 -1.36
N ASN A 233 -3.32 14.65 -2.21
CA ASN A 233 -2.96 15.15 -3.55
C ASN A 233 -4.08 14.90 -4.59
N ILE A 234 -5.29 15.33 -4.25
CA ILE A 234 -6.49 15.22 -5.08
C ILE A 234 -6.45 16.30 -6.16
N VAL A 235 -6.48 15.89 -7.42
CA VAL A 235 -6.46 16.77 -8.58
C VAL A 235 -7.88 16.91 -9.12
N LYS A 236 -8.40 18.15 -9.15
CA LYS A 236 -9.68 18.49 -9.78
C LYS A 236 -9.47 18.92 -11.23
N THR A 237 -10.28 18.37 -12.13
CA THR A 237 -10.50 18.91 -13.47
C THR A 237 -11.92 19.48 -13.51
N SER A 238 -12.01 20.81 -13.58
CA SER A 238 -13.30 21.51 -13.64
C SER A 238 -13.96 21.36 -15.01
N GLY A 239 -15.24 21.02 -15.01
CA GLY A 239 -16.04 21.00 -16.23
C GLY A 239 -16.38 22.39 -16.74
N VAL A 240 -16.59 22.52 -18.04
CA VAL A 240 -17.22 23.71 -18.63
C VAL A 240 -18.74 23.61 -18.51
N PHE A 241 -19.43 24.75 -18.52
CA PHE A 241 -20.89 24.78 -18.55
C PHE A 241 -21.40 24.21 -19.87
N VAL A 242 -22.34 23.27 -19.80
CA VAL A 242 -23.06 22.72 -20.95
C VAL A 242 -24.52 23.12 -20.81
N ALA A 243 -24.97 24.06 -21.62
CA ALA A 243 -26.34 24.55 -21.60
C ALA A 243 -27.33 23.44 -22.02
N SER A 244 -28.52 23.48 -21.43
CA SER A 244 -29.64 22.64 -21.84
C SER A 244 -30.20 23.11 -23.17
N GLU A 245 -30.60 22.16 -24.03
CA GLU A 245 -31.20 22.46 -25.33
C GLU A 245 -32.54 23.20 -25.18
N SER A 246 -33.31 22.89 -24.13
CA SER A 246 -34.65 23.44 -23.93
C SER A 246 -34.68 24.78 -23.19
N CYS A 247 -33.60 25.16 -22.52
CA CYS A 247 -33.52 26.34 -21.66
C CYS A 247 -32.04 26.75 -21.54
N ARG A 248 -31.65 27.80 -22.26
CA ARG A 248 -30.24 28.22 -22.39
C ARG A 248 -29.60 28.67 -21.08
N ASN A 249 -30.43 29.07 -20.12
CA ASN A 249 -30.00 29.51 -18.77
C ASN A 249 -29.92 28.35 -17.77
N SER A 250 -30.31 27.14 -18.18
CA SER A 250 -30.11 25.89 -17.44
C SER A 250 -29.05 25.03 -18.11
N GLY A 251 -28.51 24.05 -17.40
CA GLY A 251 -27.44 23.21 -17.92
C GLY A 251 -26.70 22.49 -16.82
N THR A 252 -25.49 21.99 -17.11
CA THR A 252 -24.67 21.30 -16.11
C THR A 252 -23.21 21.70 -16.16
N TYR A 253 -22.54 21.56 -15.01
CA TYR A 253 -21.09 21.42 -14.91
C TYR A 253 -20.78 19.98 -14.50
N THR A 254 -19.78 19.36 -15.13
CA THR A 254 -19.28 18.04 -14.72
C THR A 254 -17.83 18.14 -14.29
N ASN A 255 -17.61 18.10 -12.98
CA ASN A 255 -16.26 18.10 -12.41
C ASN A 255 -15.77 16.66 -12.24
N THR A 256 -14.47 16.46 -12.43
CA THR A 256 -13.83 15.15 -12.21
C THR A 256 -12.63 15.28 -11.28
N TRP A 257 -12.36 14.25 -10.49
CA TRP A 257 -11.19 14.17 -9.63
C TRP A 257 -10.45 12.86 -9.81
N THR A 258 -9.13 12.94 -9.71
CA THR A 258 -8.21 11.81 -9.61
C THR A 258 -7.27 12.05 -8.46
N VAL A 259 -6.85 11.00 -7.76
CA VAL A 259 -5.80 11.09 -6.74
C VAL A 259 -4.75 10.02 -6.97
N LYS A 260 -3.52 10.32 -6.56
CA LYS A 260 -2.37 9.43 -6.66
C LYS A 260 -1.75 9.28 -5.28
N ASP A 261 -1.44 8.06 -4.88
CA ASP A 261 -0.66 7.79 -3.67
C ASP A 261 0.83 8.17 -3.85
N LYS A 262 1.62 8.06 -2.78
CA LYS A 262 3.08 8.28 -2.81
C LYS A 262 3.84 7.32 -3.72
N CYS A 263 3.26 6.20 -4.12
CA CYS A 263 3.91 5.14 -4.87
C CYS A 263 3.57 5.17 -6.36
N GLY A 264 2.65 6.07 -6.74
CA GLY A 264 2.31 6.37 -8.11
C GLY A 264 1.00 5.75 -8.57
N ASN A 265 0.29 4.97 -7.75
CA ASN A 265 -0.94 4.34 -8.16
C ASN A 265 -2.08 5.38 -8.20
N VAL A 266 -2.88 5.34 -9.27
CA VAL A 266 -3.90 6.36 -9.56
C VAL A 266 -5.29 5.79 -9.32
N SER A 267 -6.13 6.54 -8.61
CA SER A 267 -7.53 6.19 -8.34
C SER A 267 -8.36 6.10 -9.62
N ASP A 268 -9.53 5.49 -9.53
CA ASP A 268 -10.59 5.74 -10.51
C ASP A 268 -11.03 7.21 -10.47
N SER A 269 -11.68 7.70 -11.53
CA SER A 269 -12.22 9.06 -11.53
C SER A 269 -13.44 9.15 -10.61
N PHE A 270 -13.48 10.18 -9.75
CA PHE A 270 -14.71 10.61 -9.09
C PHE A 270 -15.38 11.70 -9.93
N THR A 271 -16.71 11.74 -9.98
CA THR A 271 -17.46 12.74 -10.74
C THR A 271 -18.47 13.46 -9.86
N GLN A 272 -18.68 14.75 -10.14
CA GLN A 272 -19.75 15.56 -9.59
C GLN A 272 -20.48 16.24 -10.75
N VAL A 273 -21.81 16.20 -10.71
CA VAL A 273 -22.68 16.94 -11.61
C VAL A 273 -23.39 18.05 -10.84
N ILE A 274 -23.14 19.29 -11.24
CA ILE A 274 -23.87 20.46 -10.75
C ILE A 274 -24.87 20.84 -11.83
N THR A 275 -26.16 20.70 -11.54
CA THR A 275 -27.25 21.07 -12.44
C THR A 275 -27.69 22.49 -12.14
N ILE A 276 -27.74 23.33 -13.15
CA ILE A 276 -28.32 24.66 -13.10
C ILE A 276 -29.72 24.58 -13.70
N GLU A 277 -30.73 25.05 -12.96
CA GLU A 277 -32.12 25.10 -13.39
C GLU A 277 -32.70 26.50 -13.24
N ASP A 278 -33.69 26.82 -14.08
CA ASP A 278 -34.52 27.99 -13.93
C ASP A 278 -35.98 27.62 -13.66
N THR A 279 -36.40 27.81 -12.41
CA THR A 279 -37.76 27.53 -11.95
C THR A 279 -38.53 28.79 -11.54
N THR A 280 -37.93 29.98 -11.70
CA THR A 280 -38.50 31.24 -11.24
C THR A 280 -39.27 31.89 -12.37
N LYS A 281 -40.49 32.34 -12.10
CA LYS A 281 -41.27 33.10 -13.09
C LYS A 281 -40.71 34.53 -13.20
N PRO A 282 -40.85 35.18 -14.36
CA PRO A 282 -40.59 36.61 -14.46
C PRO A 282 -41.43 37.44 -13.46
N THR A 283 -41.04 38.68 -13.23
CA THR A 283 -41.76 39.61 -12.35
C THR A 283 -42.06 40.91 -13.07
N TRP A 284 -43.31 41.37 -13.00
CA TRP A 284 -43.70 42.68 -13.53
C TRP A 284 -43.01 43.81 -12.77
N THR A 285 -42.29 44.67 -13.50
CA THR A 285 -41.73 45.90 -12.95
C THR A 285 -42.69 47.09 -13.11
N THR A 286 -43.64 46.98 -14.03
CA THR A 286 -44.77 47.91 -14.14
C THR A 286 -45.72 47.70 -12.97
N ALA A 287 -46.00 48.75 -12.20
CA ALA A 287 -46.89 48.67 -11.05
C ALA A 287 -48.32 48.27 -11.46
N PRO A 288 -49.06 47.54 -10.61
CA PRO A 288 -50.47 47.23 -10.86
C PRO A 288 -51.27 48.50 -11.18
N THR A 289 -52.19 48.40 -12.13
CA THR A 289 -53.06 49.48 -12.62
C THR A 289 -52.37 50.72 -13.19
N ALA A 290 -51.04 50.77 -13.27
CA ALA A 290 -50.30 51.94 -13.77
C ALA A 290 -50.60 52.29 -15.23
N LEU A 291 -51.10 51.32 -16.01
CA LEU A 291 -51.50 51.52 -17.40
C LEU A 291 -53.00 51.83 -17.57
N ASN A 292 -53.78 51.81 -16.49
CA ASN A 292 -55.21 52.12 -16.55
C ASN A 292 -55.40 53.61 -16.87
N ILE A 293 -56.39 53.91 -17.71
CA ILE A 293 -56.65 55.29 -18.13
C ILE A 293 -58.12 55.48 -18.47
N THR A 294 -58.63 56.67 -18.20
CA THR A 294 -59.97 57.11 -18.64
C THR A 294 -59.81 58.11 -19.78
N LEU A 295 -60.53 57.89 -20.88
CA LEU A 295 -60.47 58.68 -22.11
C LEU A 295 -61.87 59.14 -22.51
N GLN A 296 -61.95 60.26 -23.22
CA GLN A 296 -63.20 60.68 -23.85
C GLN A 296 -63.52 59.80 -25.07
N CYS A 297 -64.81 59.57 -25.34
CA CYS A 297 -65.25 58.78 -26.51
C CYS A 297 -64.77 59.32 -27.86
N SER A 298 -64.42 60.61 -27.94
CA SER A 298 -63.84 61.25 -29.11
C SER A 298 -62.31 61.11 -29.22
N ASP A 299 -61.61 60.70 -28.14
CA ASP A 299 -60.15 60.61 -28.09
C ASP A 299 -59.62 59.29 -28.68
N THR A 300 -59.78 59.17 -30.00
CA THR A 300 -59.32 58.00 -30.76
C THR A 300 -57.78 57.86 -30.76
N ALA A 301 -57.05 58.98 -30.67
CA ALA A 301 -55.59 58.98 -30.61
C ALA A 301 -55.08 58.49 -29.25
N GLY A 302 -55.70 58.94 -28.16
CA GLY A 302 -55.46 58.45 -26.81
C GLY A 302 -55.76 56.97 -26.67
N LEU A 303 -56.87 56.50 -27.25
CA LEU A 303 -57.23 55.08 -27.25
C LEU A 303 -56.17 54.24 -27.99
N THR A 304 -55.73 54.69 -29.16
CA THR A 304 -54.67 54.03 -29.94
C THR A 304 -53.36 53.95 -29.14
N SER A 305 -53.00 55.04 -28.47
CA SER A 305 -51.79 55.10 -27.63
C SER A 305 -51.89 54.19 -26.41
N ALA A 306 -53.03 54.21 -25.70
CA ALA A 306 -53.28 53.36 -24.55
C ALA A 306 -53.28 51.87 -24.91
N GLN A 307 -53.80 51.51 -26.09
CA GLN A 307 -53.75 50.14 -26.63
C GLN A 307 -52.34 49.70 -27.04
N ALA A 308 -51.45 50.62 -27.41
CA ALA A 308 -50.06 50.32 -27.77
C ALA A 308 -49.14 50.22 -26.55
N ASN A 309 -49.51 50.79 -25.40
CA ASN A 309 -48.74 50.66 -24.16
C ASN A 309 -48.68 49.20 -23.70
N ALA A 310 -47.50 48.78 -23.27
CA ALA A 310 -47.25 47.44 -22.75
C ALA A 310 -46.56 47.51 -21.37
N PRO A 311 -46.88 46.59 -20.45
CA PRO A 311 -46.12 46.43 -19.23
C PRO A 311 -44.73 45.85 -19.51
N VAL A 312 -43.82 46.03 -18.57
CA VAL A 312 -42.45 45.50 -18.59
C VAL A 312 -42.30 44.49 -17.45
N ALA A 313 -41.60 43.39 -17.72
CA ALA A 313 -41.20 42.39 -16.75
C ALA A 313 -39.68 42.14 -16.81
N THR A 314 -39.13 41.59 -15.74
CA THR A 314 -37.74 41.16 -15.64
C THR A 314 -37.68 39.78 -15.02
N ASP A 315 -36.67 39.00 -15.37
CA ASP A 315 -36.40 37.70 -14.76
C ASP A 315 -34.99 37.64 -14.16
N ASN A 316 -34.79 36.81 -13.15
CA ASN A 316 -33.51 36.68 -12.44
C ASN A 316 -32.48 35.84 -13.21
N CYS A 317 -32.89 35.13 -14.24
CA CYS A 317 -32.07 34.26 -15.06
C CYS A 317 -32.17 34.56 -16.55
N ASP A 318 -33.29 35.12 -16.99
CA ASP A 318 -33.51 35.52 -18.38
C ASP A 318 -33.49 37.05 -18.59
N SER A 319 -32.54 37.50 -19.40
CA SER A 319 -32.47 38.90 -19.81
C SER A 319 -33.47 39.28 -20.91
N ASP A 320 -34.08 38.30 -21.58
CA ASP A 320 -34.98 38.49 -22.74
C ASP A 320 -36.37 37.89 -22.49
N VAL A 321 -37.10 38.49 -21.54
CA VAL A 321 -38.45 38.06 -21.18
C VAL A 321 -39.44 38.41 -22.29
N THR A 322 -40.17 37.40 -22.78
CA THR A 322 -41.21 37.56 -23.80
C THR A 322 -42.53 38.04 -23.17
N ILE A 323 -43.10 39.12 -23.70
CA ILE A 323 -44.40 39.66 -23.25
C ILE A 323 -45.48 39.39 -24.29
N GLU A 324 -46.54 38.68 -23.90
CA GLU A 324 -47.66 38.34 -24.78
C GLU A 324 -48.92 39.11 -24.36
N LYS A 325 -49.55 39.80 -25.32
CA LYS A 325 -50.80 40.56 -25.09
C LYS A 325 -52.02 39.79 -25.57
N THR A 326 -53.03 39.70 -24.72
CA THR A 326 -54.41 39.36 -25.08
C THR A 326 -55.25 40.64 -25.06
N SER A 327 -55.73 41.07 -26.23
CA SER A 327 -56.53 42.30 -26.35
C SER A 327 -57.99 42.06 -25.99
N GLY A 328 -58.53 42.89 -25.10
CA GLY A 328 -59.95 42.86 -24.75
C GLY A 328 -60.81 43.48 -25.84
N GLN A 329 -62.03 42.96 -26.00
CA GLN A 329 -63.07 43.63 -26.79
C GLN A 329 -63.68 44.79 -26.00
N PHE A 330 -64.28 45.75 -26.70
CA PHE A 330 -65.03 46.82 -26.06
C PHE A 330 -66.28 46.27 -25.39
N VAL A 331 -66.49 46.63 -24.13
CA VAL A 331 -67.70 46.32 -23.37
C VAL A 331 -68.40 47.64 -23.07
N ALA A 332 -69.51 47.90 -23.76
CA ALA A 332 -70.30 49.11 -23.54
C ALA A 332 -70.91 49.14 -22.14
N SER A 333 -71.04 50.34 -21.58
CA SER A 333 -71.74 50.58 -20.33
C SER A 333 -73.25 50.45 -20.51
N GLU A 334 -73.96 50.02 -19.47
CA GLU A 334 -75.42 49.83 -19.53
C GLU A 334 -76.19 51.14 -19.81
N SER A 335 -75.63 52.28 -19.44
CA SER A 335 -76.27 53.60 -19.51
C SER A 335 -75.90 54.41 -20.75
N CYS A 336 -74.81 54.07 -21.44
CA CYS A 336 -74.35 54.78 -22.63
C CYS A 336 -73.57 53.86 -23.57
N ALA A 337 -74.06 53.68 -24.80
CA ALA A 337 -73.44 52.81 -25.80
C ALA A 337 -72.04 53.28 -26.26
N ASN A 338 -71.75 54.59 -26.12
CA ASN A 338 -70.47 55.19 -26.50
C ASN A 338 -69.49 55.31 -25.31
N ALA A 339 -69.88 54.82 -24.12
CA ALA A 339 -69.04 54.71 -22.94
C ALA A 339 -68.89 53.23 -22.57
N GLY A 340 -67.79 52.83 -21.96
CA GLY A 340 -67.50 51.42 -21.69
C GLY A 340 -66.04 51.18 -21.35
N THR A 341 -65.58 49.94 -21.44
CA THR A 341 -64.18 49.58 -21.15
C THR A 341 -63.57 48.65 -22.19
N TYR A 342 -62.24 48.75 -22.33
CA TYR A 342 -61.40 47.68 -22.86
C TYR A 342 -60.57 47.10 -21.72
N THR A 343 -60.52 45.77 -21.62
CA THR A 343 -59.68 45.07 -20.62
C THR A 343 -58.62 44.25 -21.33
N ASN A 344 -57.41 44.77 -21.41
CA ASN A 344 -56.26 44.06 -21.96
C ASN A 344 -55.57 43.25 -20.86
N SER A 345 -55.02 42.10 -21.23
CA SER A 345 -54.27 41.23 -20.33
C SER A 345 -52.92 40.84 -20.93
N TRP A 346 -51.88 40.73 -20.11
CA TRP A 346 -50.55 40.28 -20.54
C TRP A 346 -50.03 39.18 -19.63
N VAL A 347 -49.26 38.27 -20.22
CA VAL A 347 -48.39 37.34 -19.50
C VAL A 347 -46.95 37.58 -19.94
N ALA A 348 -46.02 37.42 -19.01
CA ALA A 348 -44.59 37.41 -19.30
C ALA A 348 -44.06 35.97 -19.18
N LYS A 349 -43.17 35.58 -20.08
CA LYS A 349 -42.62 34.23 -20.19
C LYS A 349 -41.10 34.31 -20.39
N ASP A 350 -40.35 33.54 -19.61
CA ASP A 350 -38.91 33.36 -19.83
C ASP A 350 -38.61 32.26 -20.87
N ASN A 351 -37.34 32.12 -21.21
CA ASN A 351 -36.84 31.12 -22.14
C ASN A 351 -36.87 29.66 -21.62
N CYS A 352 -37.18 29.45 -20.34
CA CYS A 352 -37.30 28.15 -19.69
C CYS A 352 -38.77 27.71 -19.53
N GLY A 353 -39.70 28.58 -19.90
CA GLY A 353 -41.12 28.34 -19.93
C GLY A 353 -41.86 28.72 -18.65
N ASN A 354 -41.22 29.40 -17.70
CA ASN A 354 -41.93 29.91 -16.52
C ASN A 354 -42.74 31.16 -16.93
N ILE A 355 -43.99 31.22 -16.46
CA ILE A 355 -44.98 32.21 -16.90
C ILE A 355 -45.54 32.95 -15.67
N THR A 356 -45.66 34.27 -15.78
CA THR A 356 -46.21 35.12 -14.72
C THR A 356 -47.71 34.96 -14.57
N ASP A 357 -48.24 35.45 -13.44
CA ASP A 357 -49.66 35.78 -13.38
C ASP A 357 -49.96 36.98 -14.31
N ALA A 358 -51.22 37.11 -14.70
CA ALA A 358 -51.63 38.08 -15.71
C ALA A 358 -51.58 39.53 -15.20
N PHE A 359 -50.96 40.43 -15.96
CA PHE A 359 -51.10 41.88 -15.77
C PHE A 359 -52.37 42.35 -16.48
N THR A 360 -53.15 43.24 -15.86
CA THR A 360 -54.40 43.75 -16.44
C THR A 360 -54.36 45.27 -16.59
N GLN A 361 -54.77 45.76 -17.76
CA GLN A 361 -55.01 47.17 -18.07
C GLN A 361 -56.50 47.35 -18.36
N VAL A 362 -57.09 48.35 -17.73
CA VAL A 362 -58.46 48.80 -18.02
C VAL A 362 -58.40 50.19 -18.64
N ILE A 363 -58.89 50.30 -19.87
CA ILE A 363 -59.10 51.58 -20.55
C ILE A 363 -60.59 51.90 -20.47
N THR A 364 -60.95 52.94 -19.72
CA THR A 364 -62.33 53.38 -19.56
C THR A 364 -62.63 54.49 -20.57
N ILE A 365 -63.73 54.35 -21.30
CA ILE A 365 -64.24 55.34 -22.24
C ILE A 365 -65.46 56.01 -21.62
N GLU A 366 -65.45 57.33 -21.54
CA GLU A 366 -66.55 58.15 -21.02
C GLU A 366 -66.98 59.21 -22.04
N ASP A 367 -68.26 59.58 -22.02
CA ASP A 367 -68.75 60.78 -22.70
C ASP A 367 -69.06 61.85 -21.65
N THR A 368 -68.22 62.88 -21.59
CA THR A 368 -68.43 64.05 -20.72
C THR A 368 -68.78 65.30 -21.52
N THR A 369 -68.92 65.18 -22.85
CA THR A 369 -69.19 66.32 -23.72
C THR A 369 -70.66 66.67 -23.64
N LYS A 370 -70.97 67.91 -23.26
CA LYS A 370 -72.35 68.39 -23.23
C LYS A 370 -72.93 68.47 -24.65
N PRO A 371 -74.21 68.13 -24.86
CA PRO A 371 -74.85 68.32 -26.14
C PRO A 371 -74.87 69.81 -26.49
N THR A 372 -74.63 70.11 -27.77
CA THR A 372 -74.80 71.46 -28.32
C THR A 372 -76.06 71.49 -29.17
N PHE A 373 -76.88 72.53 -29.00
CA PHE A 373 -78.04 72.77 -29.84
C PHE A 373 -77.61 73.62 -31.03
N ASN A 374 -77.78 73.11 -32.24
CA ASN A 374 -77.71 73.94 -33.45
C ASN A 374 -79.12 74.47 -33.71
N GLY A 375 -79.25 75.80 -33.68
CA GLY A 375 -80.50 76.54 -33.88
C GLY A 375 -80.97 76.59 -35.32
#